data_AF-A0A938IV09-F1
#
_entry.id   AF-A0A938IV09-F1
#
_cell.length_a   1.000
_cell.length_b   1.000
_cell.length_c   1.000
_cell.angle_alpha   90.00
_cell.angle_beta   90.00
_cell.angle_gamma   90.00
#
_symmetry.space_group_name_H-M   'P 1'
#
loop_
_entity.id
_entity.type
_entity.pdbx_description
1 polymer ?
#
loop_
_entity_poly.entity_id
_entity_poly.type
_entity_poly.pdbx_seq_one_letter_code
_entity_poly.pdbx_strand_id
1 'polypeptide(L)'
;MRHFIFAFALLLLSAPAVADQASECRRQCGEDAACYRRCMGYRSGWHRHHYSAPKASPSEPSSDSAGGGARPAARPSIVDTAYDYLYAPGAETAGYGLYSYVILTRPNDRAVAFLRELVGRFPATSDVAEPKQQINVLYIPTKASAKGQTAFPADVEPAVVKSFVDKNYDFAMARSLLRHLCSNPAPAVAELCPNDFSGGPYLLTYGAKVSDLSPVPPPFLFVDLTNVRPRAFPLFVAAYAAQVKRPEFSDGERIADLNLLVANILLTAADWVQPVNAAITNIIHFAEAKKSGGEAPK
;
A
#
# COMPACT_ATOMS: atom_id res chain seq x y z
N MET A 1 52.19 -15.71 1.02
CA MET A 1 51.11 -16.60 1.50
C MET A 1 51.13 -16.62 3.01
N ARG A 2 49.95 -16.55 3.64
CA ARG A 2 49.65 -16.55 5.09
C ARG A 2 49.92 -15.24 5.84
N HIS A 3 48.88 -14.41 5.95
CA HIS A 3 48.48 -13.69 7.18
C HIS A 3 47.07 -13.12 6.96
N PHE A 4 46.03 -13.88 7.31
CA PHE A 4 44.63 -13.42 7.27
C PHE A 4 43.77 -14.25 8.23
N ILE A 5 44.03 -14.17 9.54
CA ILE A 5 43.08 -14.59 10.58
C ILE A 5 43.35 -13.69 11.78
N PHE A 6 42.42 -12.78 12.09
CA PHE A 6 42.09 -12.21 13.42
C PHE A 6 41.40 -10.86 13.24
N ALA A 7 40.13 -10.89 12.85
CA ALA A 7 39.19 -9.77 13.00
C ALA A 7 37.74 -10.26 12.82
N PHE A 8 37.31 -11.23 13.63
CA PHE A 8 35.92 -11.70 13.68
C PHE A 8 35.55 -12.00 15.13
N ALA A 9 35.46 -10.95 15.96
CA ALA A 9 35.00 -11.09 17.35
C ALA A 9 34.43 -9.78 17.95
N LEU A 10 33.91 -8.86 17.14
CA LEU A 10 33.29 -7.62 17.65
C LEU A 10 32.25 -7.09 16.66
N LEU A 11 31.12 -7.78 16.51
CA LEU A 11 29.93 -7.27 15.80
C LEU A 11 28.64 -8.06 16.12
N LEU A 12 28.41 -8.35 17.41
CA LEU A 12 27.15 -8.93 17.91
C LEU A 12 26.65 -8.22 19.18
N LEU A 13 26.66 -6.87 19.20
CA LEU A 13 26.07 -6.09 20.29
C LEU A 13 25.42 -4.82 19.74
N SER A 14 24.27 -4.97 19.08
CA SER A 14 23.26 -3.89 19.00
C SER A 14 21.95 -4.41 18.39
N ALA A 15 21.23 -5.22 19.17
CA ALA A 15 19.78 -5.34 19.04
C ALA A 15 19.16 -5.61 20.42
N PRO A 16 18.87 -4.56 21.19
CA PRO A 16 17.70 -4.62 22.06
C PRO A 16 16.96 -3.29 22.03
N ALA A 17 15.72 -3.31 21.57
CA ALA A 17 14.77 -2.23 21.89
C ALA A 17 13.35 -2.79 21.98
N VAL A 18 13.01 -3.77 21.14
CA VAL A 18 11.67 -4.35 21.11
C VAL A 18 11.51 -5.49 22.13
N ALA A 19 12.57 -6.24 22.43
CA ALA A 19 12.52 -7.33 23.43
C ALA A 19 12.39 -6.80 24.87
N ASP A 20 13.05 -5.68 25.20
CA ASP A 20 12.98 -5.09 26.53
C ASP A 20 11.59 -4.55 26.84
N GLN A 21 10.97 -3.82 25.90
CA GLN A 21 9.66 -3.21 26.12
C GLN A 21 8.54 -4.23 26.40
N ALA A 22 8.53 -5.36 25.70
CA ALA A 22 7.54 -6.42 25.94
C ALA A 22 7.70 -7.06 27.32
N SER A 23 8.95 -7.27 27.76
CA SER A 23 9.23 -7.86 29.08
C SER A 23 8.87 -6.91 30.21
N GLU A 24 9.14 -5.62 30.05
CA GLU A 24 8.83 -4.56 31.01
C GLU A 24 7.31 -4.36 31.13
N CYS A 25 6.59 -4.33 30.00
CA CYS A 25 5.14 -4.29 29.99
C CYS A 25 4.50 -5.51 30.66
N ARG A 26 5.07 -6.71 30.46
CA ARG A 26 4.57 -7.93 31.11
C ARG A 26 4.80 -7.89 32.62
N ARG A 27 5.94 -7.33 33.05
CA ARG A 27 6.25 -7.15 34.48
C ARG A 27 5.33 -6.12 35.15
N GLN A 28 4.97 -5.06 34.43
CA GLN A 28 4.15 -3.97 34.97
C GLN A 28 2.65 -4.31 34.97
N CYS A 29 2.18 -5.08 33.99
CA CYS A 29 0.76 -5.41 33.83
C CYS A 29 0.35 -6.82 34.34
N GLY A 30 1.31 -7.70 34.63
CA GLY A 30 1.02 -9.08 35.02
C GLY A 30 0.21 -9.82 33.95
N GLU A 31 -0.89 -10.46 34.36
CA GLU A 31 -1.81 -11.18 33.45
C GLU A 31 -2.95 -10.29 32.90
N ASP A 32 -2.99 -9.00 33.22
CA ASP A 32 -4.00 -8.09 32.66
C ASP A 32 -3.71 -7.77 31.18
N ALA A 33 -4.39 -8.49 30.29
CA ALA A 33 -4.28 -8.34 28.85
C ALA A 33 -4.70 -6.95 28.32
N ALA A 34 -5.55 -6.20 29.03
CA ALA A 34 -5.95 -4.85 28.62
C ALA A 34 -4.89 -3.80 29.03
N CYS A 35 -4.23 -3.99 30.17
CA CYS A 35 -3.06 -3.22 30.57
C CYS A 35 -1.90 -3.47 29.59
N TYR A 36 -1.59 -4.76 29.32
CA TYR A 36 -0.47 -5.12 28.45
C TYR A 36 -0.63 -4.55 27.03
N ARG A 37 -1.83 -4.61 26.46
CA ARG A 37 -2.13 -3.99 25.14
C ARG A 37 -1.94 -2.48 25.12
N ARG A 38 -2.31 -1.77 26.19
CA ARG A 38 -2.06 -0.33 26.34
C ARG A 38 -0.58 -0.01 26.46
N CYS A 39 0.16 -0.79 27.25
CA CYS A 39 1.60 -0.64 27.44
C CYS A 39 2.39 -0.87 26.12
N MET A 40 1.96 -1.85 25.33
CA MET A 40 2.55 -2.15 24.01
C MET A 40 2.17 -1.13 22.91
N GLY A 41 1.47 -0.03 23.23
CA GLY A 41 1.19 1.04 22.28
C GLY A 41 0.14 0.71 21.21
N TYR A 42 -0.67 -0.34 21.39
CA TYR A 42 -1.84 -0.58 20.54
C TYR A 42 -2.89 0.48 20.84
N ARG A 43 -2.76 1.65 20.19
CA ARG A 43 -3.80 2.67 20.11
C ARG A 43 -4.96 2.14 19.27
N SER A 44 -5.83 1.33 19.86
CA SER A 44 -7.21 1.23 19.37
C SER A 44 -7.90 2.55 19.74
N GLY A 45 -7.95 3.48 18.79
CA GLY A 45 -8.67 4.73 18.96
C GLY A 45 -10.16 4.47 19.13
N TRP A 46 -10.66 4.56 20.36
CA TRP A 46 -12.07 4.81 20.65
C TRP A 46 -12.17 5.71 21.87
N HIS A 47 -12.42 6.99 21.60
CA HIS A 47 -13.08 7.88 22.55
C HIS A 47 -14.47 7.29 22.83
N ARG A 48 -14.67 6.73 24.02
CA ARG A 48 -16.01 6.41 24.53
C ARG A 48 -16.51 7.62 25.30
N HIS A 49 -17.37 8.39 24.65
CA HIS A 49 -18.23 9.36 25.33
C HIS A 49 -19.13 8.63 26.33
N HIS A 50 -19.26 9.21 27.52
CA HIS A 50 -20.27 8.88 28.51
C HIS A 50 -21.67 9.06 27.91
N TYR A 51 -22.52 8.03 27.99
CA TYR A 51 -23.97 8.20 27.84
C TYR A 51 -24.66 7.78 29.14
N SER A 52 -25.24 8.79 29.78
CA SER A 52 -26.24 8.67 30.83
C SER A 52 -27.54 8.08 30.26
N ALA A 53 -28.16 7.19 31.02
CA ALA A 53 -29.48 6.63 30.74
C ALA A 53 -30.57 7.70 30.83
N PRO A 54 -31.64 7.56 30.02
CA PRO A 54 -32.97 7.67 30.62
C PRO A 54 -34.03 6.69 30.05
N LYS A 55 -34.82 6.19 31.02
CA LYS A 55 -36.26 5.85 31.05
C LYS A 55 -37.01 5.45 29.77
N ALA A 56 -37.68 4.30 29.92
CA ALA A 56 -38.67 3.71 29.04
C ALA A 56 -40.01 4.46 28.97
N SER A 57 -40.62 4.46 27.77
CA SER A 57 -42.06 4.36 27.40
C SER A 57 -42.21 4.77 25.92
N PRO A 58 -43.39 4.61 25.28
CA PRO A 58 -44.15 3.40 24.98
C PRO A 58 -44.16 3.11 23.45
N SER A 59 -44.60 1.90 23.12
CA SER A 59 -44.73 1.33 21.78
C SER A 59 -45.72 2.09 20.87
N GLU A 60 -45.22 2.56 19.73
CA GLU A 60 -46.00 3.06 18.60
C GLU A 60 -45.95 2.10 17.39
N PRO A 61 -46.98 2.13 16.53
CA PRO A 61 -47.29 1.06 15.59
C PRO A 61 -46.37 1.05 14.37
N SER A 62 -46.04 -0.18 13.97
CA SER A 62 -45.33 -0.59 12.77
C SER A 62 -45.86 0.10 11.50
N SER A 63 -45.12 1.10 11.03
CA SER A 63 -45.21 1.62 9.67
C SER A 63 -44.30 0.80 8.76
N ASP A 64 -44.92 0.04 7.85
CA ASP A 64 -44.28 -0.67 6.75
C ASP A 64 -43.45 0.30 5.89
N SER A 65 -42.17 0.42 6.23
CA SER A 65 -41.19 1.19 5.47
C SER A 65 -40.73 0.36 4.29
N ALA A 66 -41.31 0.67 3.13
CA ALA A 66 -40.86 0.21 1.83
C ALA A 66 -39.33 0.32 1.72
N GLY A 67 -38.68 -0.84 1.59
CA GLY A 67 -37.24 -1.00 1.43
C GLY A 67 -36.75 -0.39 0.13
N GLY A 68 -36.60 0.94 0.10
CA GLY A 68 -35.79 1.62 -0.90
C GLY A 68 -34.33 1.30 -0.63
N GLY A 69 -33.83 0.22 -1.24
CA GLY A 69 -32.42 -0.14 -1.22
C GLY A 69 -31.60 1.06 -1.71
N ALA A 70 -31.01 1.80 -0.76
CA ALA A 70 -30.14 2.94 -1.05
C ALA A 70 -28.97 2.42 -1.88
N ARG A 71 -29.05 2.65 -3.20
CA ARG A 71 -27.99 2.33 -4.14
C ARG A 71 -26.73 3.05 -3.62
N PRO A 72 -25.61 2.34 -3.40
CA PRO A 72 -24.39 2.98 -2.88
C PRO A 72 -24.07 4.19 -3.75
N ALA A 73 -23.88 5.36 -3.12
CA ALA A 73 -23.52 6.57 -3.84
C ALA A 73 -22.30 6.28 -4.71
N ALA A 74 -22.42 6.55 -6.02
CA ALA A 74 -21.35 6.28 -6.97
C ALA A 74 -20.09 7.03 -6.52
N ARG A 75 -18.95 6.33 -6.45
CA ARG A 75 -17.68 6.97 -6.12
C ARG A 75 -17.34 8.01 -7.19
N PRO A 76 -16.80 9.18 -6.82
CA PRO A 76 -16.29 10.14 -7.79
C PRO A 76 -15.25 9.47 -8.69
N SER A 77 -15.31 9.78 -9.98
CA SER A 77 -14.30 9.35 -10.94
C SER A 77 -12.95 9.97 -10.60
N ILE A 78 -11.90 9.16 -10.66
CA ILE A 78 -10.53 9.65 -10.54
C ILE A 78 -10.14 10.36 -11.84
N VAL A 79 -9.78 11.63 -11.74
CA VAL A 79 -9.36 12.45 -12.88
C VAL A 79 -7.86 12.66 -12.91
N ASP A 80 -7.18 12.54 -11.77
CA ASP A 80 -5.72 12.67 -11.72
C ASP A 80 -5.00 11.81 -10.67
N THR A 81 -3.66 11.80 -10.74
CA THR A 81 -2.78 11.10 -9.82
C THR A 81 -1.65 12.02 -9.37
N ALA A 82 -1.44 12.12 -8.06
CA ALA A 82 -0.40 12.93 -7.44
C ALA A 82 0.31 12.13 -6.36
N TYR A 83 1.54 12.49 -5.97
CA TYR A 83 2.24 11.82 -4.87
C TYR A 83 2.29 12.65 -3.59
N ASP A 84 2.41 11.96 -2.46
CA ASP A 84 2.64 12.56 -1.15
C ASP A 84 3.59 11.66 -0.34
N TYR A 85 4.16 12.20 0.73
CA TYR A 85 5.06 11.45 1.61
C TYR A 85 4.30 10.87 2.79
N LEU A 86 4.52 9.59 3.08
CA LEU A 86 3.96 8.91 4.25
C LEU A 86 5.01 8.82 5.35
N TYR A 87 4.91 9.69 6.35
CA TYR A 87 5.91 9.83 7.42
C TYR A 87 5.71 8.89 8.61
N ALA A 88 4.51 8.30 8.74
CA ALA A 88 4.17 7.32 9.76
C ALA A 88 2.97 6.48 9.31
N PRO A 89 2.82 5.24 9.80
CA PRO A 89 1.59 4.48 9.62
C PRO A 89 0.38 5.26 10.17
N GLY A 90 -0.69 5.38 9.40
CA GLY A 90 -1.90 6.12 9.80
C GLY A 90 -1.84 7.62 9.54
N ALA A 91 -0.70 8.12 9.05
CA ALA A 91 -0.52 9.53 8.73
C ALA A 91 -1.01 9.89 7.31
N GLU A 92 -1.71 8.97 6.62
CA GLU A 92 -2.36 9.28 5.36
C GLU A 92 -3.36 10.43 5.55
N THR A 93 -3.25 11.45 4.69
CA THR A 93 -4.27 12.49 4.57
C THR A 93 -5.58 11.87 4.07
N ALA A 94 -6.68 12.12 4.78
CA ALA A 94 -8.01 11.61 4.39
C ALA A 94 -8.63 12.38 3.23
N GLY A 95 -9.66 11.79 2.62
CA GLY A 95 -10.50 12.42 1.61
C GLY A 95 -10.06 12.20 0.16
N TYR A 96 -8.96 11.48 -0.08
CA TYR A 96 -8.59 11.06 -1.43
C TYR A 96 -9.52 9.99 -1.98
N GLY A 97 -9.67 9.96 -3.31
CA GLY A 97 -10.51 8.98 -4.01
C GLY A 97 -9.89 7.58 -4.02
N LEU A 98 -8.57 7.50 -4.24
CA LEU A 98 -7.77 6.27 -4.14
C LEU A 98 -6.48 6.52 -3.37
N TYR A 99 -5.99 5.46 -2.73
CA TYR A 99 -4.77 5.44 -1.92
C TYR A 99 -3.84 4.40 -2.49
N SER A 100 -2.70 4.85 -2.99
CA SER A 100 -1.69 4.03 -3.61
C SER A 100 -0.38 4.11 -2.85
N TYR A 101 0.35 3.00 -2.74
CA TYR A 101 1.54 2.90 -1.91
C TYR A 101 2.72 2.41 -2.74
N VAL A 102 3.77 3.21 -2.81
CA VAL A 102 5.02 2.88 -3.50
C VAL A 102 5.90 2.08 -2.56
N ILE A 103 6.06 0.79 -2.82
CA ILE A 103 6.75 -0.13 -1.92
C ILE A 103 8.08 -0.57 -2.54
N LEU A 104 9.16 -0.01 -2.02
CA LEU A 104 10.54 -0.37 -2.35
C LEU A 104 11.09 -1.24 -1.23
N THR A 105 11.71 -2.37 -1.55
CA THR A 105 12.12 -3.36 -0.52
C THR A 105 13.59 -3.28 -0.15
N ARG A 106 14.40 -2.64 -1.00
CA ARG A 106 15.84 -2.39 -0.79
C ARG A 106 16.33 -1.20 -1.62
N PRO A 107 17.40 -0.51 -1.19
CA PRO A 107 18.02 0.56 -1.97
C PRO A 107 18.85 -0.04 -3.10
N ASN A 108 18.35 0.03 -4.33
CA ASN A 108 19.06 -0.41 -5.53
C ASN A 108 18.67 0.45 -6.74
N ASP A 109 19.42 0.33 -7.85
CA ASP A 109 19.20 1.14 -9.05
C ASP A 109 17.79 0.96 -9.63
N ARG A 110 17.20 -0.22 -9.43
CA ARG A 110 15.82 -0.52 -9.85
C ARG A 110 14.81 0.31 -9.07
N ALA A 111 14.96 0.42 -7.74
CA ALA A 111 14.12 1.25 -6.89
C ALA A 111 14.24 2.73 -7.26
N VAL A 112 15.47 3.19 -7.54
CA VAL A 112 15.74 4.57 -8.00
C VAL A 112 15.08 4.84 -9.34
N ALA A 113 15.26 3.95 -10.32
CA ALA A 113 14.66 4.11 -11.65
C ALA A 113 13.13 4.17 -11.55
N PHE A 114 12.50 3.26 -10.80
CA PHE A 114 11.05 3.25 -10.65
C PHE A 114 10.52 4.52 -9.96
N LEU A 115 11.14 4.91 -8.85
CA LEU A 115 10.72 6.10 -8.12
C LEU A 115 10.87 7.36 -8.97
N ARG A 116 11.95 7.46 -9.75
CA ARG A 116 12.17 8.57 -10.70
C ARG A 116 11.03 8.68 -11.71
N GLU A 117 10.63 7.57 -12.33
CA GLU A 117 9.52 7.60 -13.29
C GLU A 117 8.20 8.02 -12.64
N LEU A 118 7.93 7.60 -11.40
CA LEU A 118 6.73 8.01 -10.68
C LEU A 118 6.73 9.52 -10.37
N VAL A 119 7.78 10.04 -9.74
CA VAL A 119 7.82 11.44 -9.29
C VAL A 119 8.08 12.42 -10.43
N GLY A 120 8.65 11.96 -11.55
CA GLY A 120 8.76 12.76 -12.78
C GLY A 120 7.45 12.80 -13.57
N ARG A 121 6.57 11.80 -13.40
CA ARG A 121 5.27 11.73 -14.09
C ARG A 121 4.15 12.39 -13.31
N PHE A 122 4.12 12.22 -12.00
CA PHE A 122 3.05 12.70 -11.13
C PHE A 122 3.54 13.89 -10.31
N PRO A 123 2.78 15.00 -10.25
CA PRO A 123 3.10 16.14 -9.39
C PRO A 123 2.93 15.78 -7.90
N ALA A 124 3.48 16.60 -7.01
CA ALA A 124 3.16 16.50 -5.59
C ALA A 124 1.69 16.92 -5.34
N THR A 125 1.08 16.40 -4.28
CA THR A 125 -0.30 16.77 -3.89
C THR A 125 -0.47 18.26 -3.57
N SER A 126 0.60 18.97 -3.24
CA SER A 126 0.59 20.44 -3.06
C SER A 126 0.40 21.21 -4.36
N ASP A 127 0.68 20.58 -5.50
CA ASP A 127 0.80 21.25 -6.80
C ASP A 127 -0.39 20.93 -7.73
N VAL A 128 -1.40 20.21 -7.22
CA VAL A 128 -2.63 19.84 -7.93
C VAL A 128 -3.82 20.63 -7.41
N ALA A 129 -4.71 21.03 -8.32
CA ALA A 129 -5.88 21.84 -8.01
C ALA A 129 -7.17 21.01 -7.86
N GLU A 130 -7.12 19.76 -8.31
CA GLU A 130 -8.23 18.84 -8.34
C GLU A 130 -8.74 18.54 -6.92
N PRO A 131 -10.06 18.34 -6.74
CA PRO A 131 -10.60 17.90 -5.46
C PRO A 131 -9.99 16.55 -5.04
N LYS A 132 -9.61 16.41 -3.76
CA LYS A 132 -9.00 15.18 -3.21
C LYS A 132 -9.76 13.92 -3.63
N GLN A 133 -11.08 13.95 -3.61
CA GLN A 133 -11.94 12.80 -3.93
C GLN A 133 -11.79 12.31 -5.38
N GLN A 134 -11.22 13.12 -6.27
CA GLN A 134 -10.94 12.79 -7.67
C GLN A 134 -9.45 12.50 -7.93
N ILE A 135 -8.62 12.46 -6.89
CA ILE A 135 -7.19 12.17 -6.98
C ILE A 135 -6.91 10.76 -6.45
N ASN A 136 -6.10 10.01 -7.19
CA ASN A 136 -5.34 8.88 -6.66
C ASN A 136 -4.04 9.39 -6.05
N VAL A 137 -3.90 9.29 -4.72
CA VAL A 137 -2.66 9.70 -4.05
C VAL A 137 -1.67 8.53 -3.99
N LEU A 138 -0.45 8.77 -4.48
CA LEU A 138 0.70 7.85 -4.38
C LEU A 138 1.54 8.21 -3.15
N TYR A 139 1.35 7.48 -2.06
CA TYR A 139 2.17 7.59 -0.87
C TYR A 139 3.53 6.94 -1.05
N ILE A 140 4.57 7.72 -0.77
CA ILE A 140 5.98 7.29 -0.72
C ILE A 140 6.39 7.18 0.76
N PRO A 141 6.61 5.97 1.30
CA PRO A 141 7.09 5.76 2.66
C PRO A 141 8.39 6.53 2.93
N THR A 142 8.36 7.40 3.92
CA THR A 142 9.46 8.31 4.23
C THR A 142 9.70 8.32 5.73
N LYS A 143 10.97 8.36 6.16
CA LYS A 143 11.32 8.42 7.58
C LYS A 143 10.78 9.71 8.20
N ALA A 144 10.37 9.64 9.46
CA ALA A 144 9.88 10.81 10.19
C ALA A 144 10.88 11.98 10.22
N SER A 145 12.19 11.71 10.19
CA SER A 145 13.25 12.72 10.16
C SER A 145 13.29 13.55 8.86
N ALA A 146 12.67 13.05 7.80
CA ALA A 146 12.56 13.74 6.51
C ALA A 146 11.20 14.45 6.36
N LYS A 147 10.46 14.66 7.47
CA LYS A 147 9.25 15.49 7.46
C LYS A 147 9.57 16.89 6.96
N GLY A 148 8.81 17.35 5.96
CA GLY A 148 9.07 18.63 5.29
C GLY A 148 10.05 18.50 4.11
N GLN A 149 10.33 17.27 3.66
CA GLN A 149 11.01 17.03 2.39
C GLN A 149 10.30 17.82 1.27
N THR A 150 11.10 18.58 0.51
CA THR A 150 10.60 19.31 -0.66
C THR A 150 10.18 18.32 -1.74
N ALA A 151 9.11 18.65 -2.46
CA ALA A 151 8.71 17.94 -3.66
C ALA A 151 9.88 17.82 -4.66
N PHE A 152 9.92 16.70 -5.36
CA PHE A 152 10.81 16.52 -6.50
C PHE A 152 10.37 17.43 -7.67
N PRO A 153 11.31 18.06 -8.38
CA PRO A 153 11.01 18.69 -9.66
C PRO A 153 10.69 17.60 -10.70
N ALA A 154 9.94 17.97 -11.75
CA ALA A 154 9.52 17.02 -12.80
C ALA A 154 10.71 16.39 -13.56
N ASP A 155 11.82 17.11 -13.67
CA ASP A 155 13.07 16.70 -14.32
C ASP A 155 14.13 16.20 -13.32
N VAL A 156 13.70 15.62 -12.19
CA VAL A 156 14.64 15.18 -11.13
C VAL A 156 15.74 14.24 -11.64
N GLU A 157 16.97 14.60 -11.30
CA GLU A 157 18.16 13.82 -11.60
C GLU A 157 18.19 12.49 -10.83
N PRO A 158 18.63 11.37 -11.45
CA PRO A 158 18.70 10.06 -10.79
C PRO A 158 19.53 10.07 -9.50
N ALA A 159 20.59 10.89 -9.43
CA ALA A 159 21.43 11.00 -8.24
C ALA A 159 20.67 11.59 -7.03
N VAL A 160 19.75 12.52 -7.27
CA VAL A 160 18.89 13.11 -6.22
C VAL A 160 17.91 12.07 -5.70
N VAL A 161 17.26 11.33 -6.61
CA VAL A 161 16.35 10.23 -6.24
C VAL A 161 17.10 9.15 -5.47
N LYS A 162 18.31 8.79 -5.91
CA LYS A 162 19.16 7.84 -5.20
C LYS A 162 19.48 8.30 -3.77
N SER A 163 19.91 9.56 -3.61
CA SER A 163 20.18 10.12 -2.28
C SER A 163 18.92 10.10 -1.40
N PHE A 164 17.74 10.37 -1.95
CA PHE A 164 16.48 10.26 -1.23
C PHE A 164 16.18 8.82 -0.81
N VAL A 165 16.30 7.85 -1.73
CA VAL A 165 16.06 6.42 -1.43
C VAL A 165 17.00 5.93 -0.33
N ASP A 166 18.28 6.31 -0.39
CA ASP A 166 19.28 5.88 0.60
C ASP A 166 19.04 6.50 1.98
N LYS A 167 18.68 7.79 2.04
CA LYS A 167 18.64 8.56 3.30
C LYS A 167 17.24 8.66 3.91
N ASN A 168 16.24 8.90 3.08
CA ASN A 168 14.92 9.38 3.50
C ASN A 168 13.81 8.34 3.33
N TYR A 169 13.92 7.40 2.39
CA TYR A 169 12.90 6.37 2.21
C TYR A 169 12.84 5.41 3.43
N ASP A 170 11.64 5.06 3.85
CA ASP A 170 11.42 4.14 4.98
C ASP A 170 11.09 2.71 4.50
N PHE A 171 12.14 1.91 4.32
CA PHE A 171 12.02 0.49 3.94
C PHE A 171 11.29 -0.34 4.99
N ALA A 172 11.37 0.01 6.28
CA ALA A 172 10.71 -0.75 7.34
C ALA A 172 9.19 -0.54 7.28
N MET A 173 8.76 0.71 7.06
CA MET A 173 7.35 1.03 6.83
C MET A 173 6.82 0.36 5.56
N ALA A 174 7.56 0.43 4.45
CA ALA A 174 7.18 -0.23 3.19
C ALA A 174 6.97 -1.75 3.36
N ARG A 175 7.89 -2.42 4.08
CA ARG A 175 7.72 -3.85 4.43
C ARG A 175 6.55 -4.11 5.37
N SER A 176 6.24 -3.18 6.27
CA SER A 176 5.07 -3.31 7.14
C SER A 176 3.76 -3.31 6.36
N LEU A 177 3.66 -2.50 5.29
CA LEU A 177 2.50 -2.50 4.40
C LEU A 177 2.34 -3.86 3.69
N LEU A 178 3.43 -4.47 3.23
CA LEU A 178 3.39 -5.83 2.65
C LEU A 178 2.95 -6.88 3.67
N ARG A 179 3.42 -6.78 4.92
CA ARG A 179 2.96 -7.69 6.00
C ARG A 179 1.46 -7.58 6.28
N HIS A 180 0.86 -6.40 6.14
CA HIS A 180 -0.60 -6.23 6.29
C HIS A 180 -1.37 -6.98 5.20
N LEU A 181 -0.83 -7.04 3.97
CA LEU A 181 -1.42 -7.86 2.90
C LEU A 181 -1.31 -9.35 3.19
N CYS A 182 -0.25 -9.79 3.87
CA CYS A 182 0.05 -11.20 4.10
C CYS A 182 -0.39 -11.77 5.44
N SER A 183 -1.00 -10.98 6.33
CA SER A 183 -1.52 -11.49 7.60
C SER A 183 -2.71 -12.44 7.41
N ASN A 184 -3.53 -12.18 6.40
CA ASN A 184 -4.59 -13.06 5.91
C ASN A 184 -4.81 -12.77 4.41
N PRO A 185 -3.94 -13.32 3.53
CA PRO A 185 -3.88 -12.91 2.15
C PRO A 185 -5.12 -13.33 1.38
N ALA A 186 -5.63 -12.43 0.53
CA ALA A 186 -6.59 -12.83 -0.48
C ALA A 186 -5.95 -13.85 -1.44
N PRO A 187 -6.72 -14.77 -2.05
CA PRO A 187 -6.18 -15.81 -2.92
C PRO A 187 -5.23 -15.28 -4.01
N ALA A 188 -5.53 -14.11 -4.57
CA ALA A 188 -4.73 -13.50 -5.64
C ALA A 188 -3.30 -13.12 -5.24
N VAL A 189 -3.02 -12.87 -3.95
CA VAL A 189 -1.68 -12.52 -3.45
C VAL A 189 -1.10 -13.59 -2.52
N ALA A 190 -1.84 -14.68 -2.28
CA ALA A 190 -1.43 -15.73 -1.35
C ALA A 190 -0.11 -16.38 -1.75
N GLU A 191 0.15 -16.56 -3.05
CA GLU A 191 1.41 -17.14 -3.56
C GLU A 191 2.62 -16.20 -3.40
N LEU A 192 2.39 -14.89 -3.24
CA LEU A 192 3.46 -13.92 -3.04
C LEU A 192 3.96 -13.89 -1.58
N CYS A 193 3.07 -14.18 -0.64
CA CYS A 193 3.33 -14.05 0.80
C CYS A 193 4.36 -15.02 1.42
N PRO A 194 4.57 -16.25 0.88
CA PRO A 194 5.68 -17.10 1.30
C PRO A 194 7.06 -16.52 0.95
N ASN A 195 7.14 -15.63 -0.04
CA ASN A 195 8.38 -14.99 -0.42
C ASN A 195 8.66 -13.80 0.49
N ASP A 196 9.93 -13.48 0.71
CA ASP A 196 10.38 -12.37 1.55
C ASP A 196 10.14 -10.97 0.93
N PHE A 197 9.43 -10.91 -0.21
CA PHE A 197 9.22 -9.72 -1.04
C PHE A 197 10.55 -9.02 -1.43
N SER A 198 11.65 -9.75 -1.55
CA SER A 198 12.95 -9.18 -1.92
C SER A 198 13.04 -8.65 -3.35
N GLY A 199 12.08 -9.00 -4.21
CA GLY A 199 12.02 -8.64 -5.62
C GLY A 199 11.78 -7.14 -5.84
N GLY A 200 10.51 -6.74 -5.84
CA GLY A 200 10.02 -5.37 -5.99
C GLY A 200 10.52 -4.64 -7.24
N PRO A 201 10.12 -3.36 -7.44
CA PRO A 201 9.17 -2.58 -6.66
C PRO A 201 7.75 -3.16 -6.67
N TYR A 202 6.92 -2.74 -5.72
CA TYR A 202 5.51 -3.09 -5.67
C TYR A 202 4.63 -1.82 -5.62
N LEU A 203 3.41 -1.92 -6.13
CA LEU A 203 2.35 -0.93 -5.93
C LEU A 203 1.14 -1.61 -5.31
N LEU A 204 0.60 -1.02 -4.25
CA LEU A 204 -0.70 -1.38 -3.70
C LEU A 204 -1.64 -0.20 -3.88
N THR A 205 -2.80 -0.40 -4.52
CA THR A 205 -3.85 0.63 -4.68
C THR A 205 -5.15 0.16 -4.03
N TYR A 206 -5.74 1.02 -3.20
CA TYR A 206 -6.95 0.73 -2.45
C TYR A 206 -7.90 1.93 -2.38
N GLY A 207 -9.19 1.65 -2.11
CA GLY A 207 -10.23 2.68 -2.00
C GLY A 207 -10.26 3.44 -0.67
N ALA A 208 -9.38 3.09 0.26
CA ALA A 208 -9.29 3.71 1.59
C ALA A 208 -7.85 3.62 2.12
N LYS A 209 -7.60 4.21 3.29
CA LYS A 209 -6.30 4.13 3.97
C LYS A 209 -6.02 2.69 4.39
N VAL A 210 -4.88 2.16 4.00
CA VAL A 210 -4.42 0.81 4.34
C VAL A 210 -3.89 0.74 5.78
N SER A 211 -3.41 1.85 6.35
CA SER A 211 -2.98 1.91 7.75
C SER A 211 -4.02 1.39 8.75
N ASP A 212 -5.30 1.57 8.44
CA ASP A 212 -6.42 1.30 9.35
C ASP A 212 -6.95 -0.13 9.13
N LEU A 213 -6.33 -0.90 8.23
CA LEU A 213 -6.82 -2.17 7.72
C LEU A 213 -5.74 -3.25 7.89
N SER A 214 -6.05 -4.25 8.71
CA SER A 214 -5.26 -5.47 8.81
C SER A 214 -6.18 -6.66 9.13
N PRO A 215 -6.38 -7.59 8.19
CA PRO A 215 -5.86 -7.60 6.81
C PRO A 215 -6.51 -6.52 5.93
N VAL A 216 -5.92 -6.23 4.76
CA VAL A 216 -6.54 -5.37 3.75
C VAL A 216 -7.64 -6.16 3.03
N PRO A 217 -8.93 -5.79 3.18
CA PRO A 217 -10.00 -6.56 2.54
C PRO A 217 -10.09 -6.21 1.05
N PRO A 218 -10.47 -7.17 0.18
CA PRO A 218 -10.79 -6.86 -1.21
C PRO A 218 -11.94 -5.82 -1.34
N PRO A 219 -11.99 -5.03 -2.43
CA PRO A 219 -11.16 -5.15 -3.61
C PRO A 219 -9.93 -4.24 -3.61
N PHE A 220 -8.77 -4.79 -3.99
CA PHE A 220 -7.52 -4.05 -4.09
C PHE A 220 -6.75 -4.44 -5.35
N LEU A 221 -5.94 -3.50 -5.86
CA LEU A 221 -5.02 -3.73 -6.97
C LEU A 221 -3.60 -3.82 -6.38
N PHE A 222 -2.94 -4.96 -6.58
CA PHE A 222 -1.55 -5.15 -6.20
C PHE A 222 -0.72 -5.45 -7.45
N VAL A 223 0.39 -4.74 -7.62
CA VAL A 223 1.29 -4.91 -8.75
C VAL A 223 2.67 -5.32 -8.24
N ASP A 224 3.14 -6.48 -8.68
CA ASP A 224 4.50 -6.96 -8.51
C ASP A 224 5.34 -6.66 -9.77
N LEU A 225 6.22 -5.67 -9.67
CA LEU A 225 7.09 -5.33 -10.78
C LEU A 225 8.39 -6.13 -10.77
N THR A 226 8.64 -7.09 -9.89
CA THR A 226 9.93 -7.81 -9.74
C THR A 226 10.59 -8.17 -11.07
N ASN A 227 9.82 -8.71 -12.01
CA ASN A 227 10.31 -9.20 -13.31
C ASN A 227 10.26 -8.17 -14.45
N VAL A 228 9.76 -6.96 -14.21
CA VAL A 228 9.66 -5.89 -15.23
C VAL A 228 11.01 -5.21 -15.40
N ARG A 229 11.59 -5.10 -16.60
CA ARG A 229 12.89 -4.42 -16.75
C ARG A 229 12.77 -2.90 -16.45
N PRO A 230 13.78 -2.25 -15.83
CA PRO A 230 13.68 -0.81 -15.49
C PRO A 230 13.34 0.10 -16.67
N ARG A 231 13.82 -0.21 -17.88
CA ARG A 231 13.49 0.50 -19.12
C ARG A 231 11.99 0.52 -19.48
N ALA A 232 11.21 -0.40 -18.92
CA ALA A 232 9.77 -0.49 -19.14
C ALA A 232 8.94 0.26 -18.07
N PHE A 233 9.58 0.78 -17.02
CA PHE A 233 8.88 1.56 -15.99
C PHE A 233 8.13 2.79 -16.53
N PRO A 234 8.64 3.59 -17.49
CA PRO A 234 7.87 4.72 -18.02
C PRO A 234 6.54 4.27 -18.65
N LEU A 235 6.58 3.18 -19.42
CA LEU A 235 5.40 2.60 -20.06
C LEU A 235 4.41 2.05 -19.03
N PHE A 236 4.93 1.34 -18.02
CA PHE A 236 4.11 0.84 -16.93
C PHE A 236 3.44 1.98 -16.14
N VAL A 237 4.19 3.03 -15.78
CA VAL A 237 3.67 4.17 -15.02
C VAL A 237 2.56 4.89 -15.81
N ALA A 238 2.72 5.03 -17.12
CA ALA A 238 1.68 5.57 -18.00
C ALA A 238 0.42 4.69 -18.03
N ALA A 239 0.59 3.36 -18.15
CA ALA A 239 -0.53 2.42 -18.13
C ALA A 239 -1.26 2.40 -16.78
N TYR A 240 -0.51 2.45 -15.69
CA TYR A 240 -1.04 2.54 -14.34
C TYR A 240 -1.87 3.82 -14.16
N ALA A 241 -1.36 4.98 -14.61
CA ALA A 241 -2.09 6.24 -14.59
C ALA A 241 -3.44 6.17 -15.33
N ALA A 242 -3.49 5.44 -16.46
CA ALA A 242 -4.72 5.22 -17.21
C ALA A 242 -5.67 4.25 -16.49
N GLN A 243 -5.15 3.20 -15.84
CA GLN A 243 -5.97 2.24 -15.11
C GLN A 243 -6.72 2.88 -13.94
N VAL A 244 -6.04 3.68 -13.12
CA VAL A 244 -6.64 4.25 -11.90
C VAL A 244 -7.72 5.29 -12.17
N LYS A 245 -7.77 5.86 -13.38
CA LYS A 245 -8.82 6.79 -13.83
C LYS A 245 -10.12 6.08 -14.26
N ARG A 246 -10.10 4.74 -14.36
CA ARG A 246 -11.29 3.98 -14.74
C ARG A 246 -12.29 3.93 -13.56
N PRO A 247 -13.62 4.04 -13.79
CA PRO A 247 -14.62 4.01 -12.72
C PRO A 247 -14.56 2.74 -11.86
N GLU A 248 -14.14 1.64 -12.46
CA GLU A 248 -13.99 0.33 -11.83
C GLU A 248 -12.53 -0.11 -11.94
N PHE A 249 -11.62 0.63 -11.27
CA PHE A 249 -10.17 0.32 -11.27
C PHE A 249 -9.86 -1.10 -10.76
N SER A 250 -10.82 -1.69 -10.05
CA SER A 250 -10.82 -3.01 -9.43
C SER A 250 -11.79 -3.98 -10.11
N ASP A 251 -11.94 -3.95 -11.43
CA ASP A 251 -12.73 -4.94 -12.17
C ASP A 251 -11.80 -5.98 -12.80
N GLY A 252 -12.01 -7.26 -12.46
CA GLY A 252 -11.14 -8.37 -12.84
C GLY A 252 -11.00 -8.57 -14.34
N GLU A 253 -12.09 -8.40 -15.12
CA GLU A 253 -12.05 -8.52 -16.59
C GLU A 253 -11.18 -7.43 -17.22
N ARG A 254 -11.21 -6.20 -16.68
CA ARG A 254 -10.41 -5.08 -17.20
C ARG A 254 -8.97 -5.07 -16.71
N ILE A 255 -8.69 -5.79 -15.63
CA ILE A 255 -7.32 -6.06 -15.21
C ILE A 255 -6.65 -7.05 -16.16
N ALA A 256 -7.42 -7.92 -16.86
CA ALA A 256 -6.89 -8.68 -17.98
C ALA A 256 -6.39 -7.75 -19.10
N ASP A 257 -7.08 -6.64 -19.40
CA ASP A 257 -6.58 -5.64 -20.37
C ASP A 257 -5.30 -4.96 -19.90
N LEU A 258 -5.22 -4.60 -18.60
CA LEU A 258 -3.98 -4.02 -18.07
C LEU A 258 -2.84 -5.06 -18.09
N ASN A 259 -3.12 -6.31 -17.74
CA ASN A 259 -2.17 -7.42 -17.86
C ASN A 259 -1.74 -7.61 -19.31
N LEU A 260 -2.65 -7.55 -20.28
CA LEU A 260 -2.34 -7.62 -21.71
C LEU A 260 -1.55 -6.40 -22.17
N LEU A 261 -1.82 -5.21 -21.65
CA LEU A 261 -1.09 -3.99 -21.97
C LEU A 261 0.33 -4.04 -21.38
N VAL A 262 0.48 -4.50 -20.14
CA VAL A 262 1.79 -4.73 -19.51
C VAL A 262 2.54 -5.88 -20.21
N ALA A 263 1.85 -6.95 -20.57
CA ALA A 263 2.39 -8.04 -21.38
C ALA A 263 2.87 -7.53 -22.73
N ASN A 264 2.08 -6.70 -23.41
CA ASN A 264 2.44 -6.07 -24.66
C ASN A 264 3.59 -5.08 -24.48
N ILE A 265 3.66 -4.31 -23.39
CA ILE A 265 4.83 -3.48 -23.07
C ILE A 265 6.07 -4.36 -22.93
N LEU A 266 5.95 -5.49 -22.24
CA LEU A 266 7.06 -6.44 -22.05
C LEU A 266 7.45 -7.12 -23.37
N LEU A 267 6.48 -7.47 -24.21
CA LEU A 267 6.64 -8.13 -25.51
C LEU A 267 7.15 -7.17 -26.59
N THR A 268 6.70 -5.92 -26.63
CA THR A 268 7.19 -4.86 -27.53
C THR A 268 8.59 -4.40 -27.10
N ALA A 269 8.91 -4.49 -25.80
CA ALA A 269 10.30 -4.39 -25.33
C ALA A 269 11.11 -5.68 -25.56
N ALA A 270 10.50 -6.74 -26.10
CA ALA A 270 11.08 -8.06 -26.35
C ALA A 270 11.52 -8.29 -27.80
N ASP A 271 12.10 -7.28 -28.46
CA ASP A 271 13.08 -7.52 -29.53
C ASP A 271 14.35 -8.29 -29.03
N TRP A 272 14.37 -8.81 -27.80
CA TRP A 272 15.56 -9.35 -27.12
C TRP A 272 15.18 -10.64 -26.34
N VAL A 273 15.27 -11.76 -27.06
CA VAL A 273 14.85 -13.17 -26.89
C VAL A 273 14.98 -13.86 -25.49
N GLN A 274 13.97 -14.73 -25.19
CA GLN A 274 13.78 -15.83 -24.20
C GLN A 274 13.19 -15.54 -22.79
N PRO A 275 12.35 -16.47 -22.25
CA PRO A 275 11.00 -16.84 -22.69
C PRO A 275 9.93 -16.07 -21.89
N VAL A 276 9.02 -15.44 -22.61
CA VAL A 276 8.12 -14.38 -22.11
C VAL A 276 6.91 -14.91 -21.32
N ASN A 277 6.56 -16.20 -21.47
CA ASN A 277 5.32 -16.76 -20.91
C ASN A 277 5.27 -16.85 -19.38
N ALA A 278 6.40 -16.92 -18.68
CA ALA A 278 6.39 -17.01 -17.21
C ALA A 278 6.34 -15.64 -16.51
N ALA A 279 6.73 -14.56 -17.20
CA ALA A 279 6.81 -13.22 -16.61
C ALA A 279 5.47 -12.47 -16.65
N ILE A 280 4.60 -12.78 -17.62
CA ILE A 280 3.36 -12.05 -17.86
C ILE A 280 2.28 -12.37 -16.83
N THR A 281 2.18 -13.63 -16.39
CA THR A 281 1.03 -14.08 -15.59
C THR A 281 1.06 -13.66 -14.12
N ASN A 282 2.17 -13.06 -13.65
CA ASN A 282 2.44 -12.83 -12.22
C ASN A 282 2.73 -11.36 -11.86
N ILE A 283 2.30 -10.39 -12.67
CA ILE A 283 2.60 -8.97 -12.41
C ILE A 283 1.46 -8.28 -11.69
N ILE A 284 0.21 -8.57 -12.03
CA ILE A 284 -0.94 -7.88 -11.45
C ILE A 284 -1.81 -8.89 -10.73
N HIS A 285 -1.95 -8.66 -9.44
CA HIS A 285 -2.74 -9.45 -8.53
C HIS A 285 -3.96 -8.64 -8.13
N PHE A 286 -5.12 -9.22 -8.39
CA PHE A 286 -6.39 -8.58 -8.11
C PHE A 286 -7.25 -9.44 -7.20
N ALA A 287 -7.69 -8.86 -6.09
CA ALA A 287 -8.65 -9.51 -5.22
C ALA A 287 -10.03 -8.87 -5.39
N GLU A 288 -11.05 -9.67 -5.69
CA GLU A 288 -12.44 -9.23 -5.76
C GLU A 288 -13.12 -9.29 -4.39
N ALA A 289 -14.06 -8.37 -4.16
CA ALA A 289 -15.00 -8.53 -3.07
C ALA A 289 -15.89 -9.74 -3.36
N LYS A 290 -15.99 -10.68 -2.41
CA LYS A 290 -16.91 -11.82 -2.53
C LYS A 290 -18.34 -11.26 -2.67
N LYS A 291 -18.96 -11.41 -3.85
CA LYS A 291 -20.38 -11.10 -4.02
C LYS A 291 -21.15 -11.94 -3.00
N SER A 292 -21.74 -11.31 -1.99
CA SER A 292 -22.63 -11.97 -1.05
C SER A 292 -23.74 -12.60 -1.87
N GLY A 293 -23.81 -13.94 -1.86
CA GLY A 293 -24.70 -14.71 -2.72
C GLY A 293 -26.12 -14.17 -2.63
N GLY A 294 -26.66 -13.76 -3.78
CA GLY A 294 -28.07 -13.52 -3.94
C GLY A 294 -28.82 -14.78 -3.53
N GLU A 295 -29.80 -14.58 -2.66
CA GLU A 295 -30.78 -15.55 -2.22
C GLU A 295 -31.31 -16.35 -3.42
N ALA A 296 -31.28 -17.68 -3.32
CA ALA A 296 -31.82 -18.55 -4.37
C ALA A 296 -33.30 -18.22 -4.59
N PRO A 297 -33.77 -18.11 -5.85
CA PRO A 297 -35.21 -18.01 -6.10
C PRO A 297 -35.88 -19.28 -5.54
N LYS A 298 -36.87 -19.08 -4.65
CA LYS A 298 -37.73 -20.13 -4.12
C LYS A 298 -38.66 -20.66 -5.20
#